data_AF-A0A524C378-F1
#
_entry.id   AF-A0A524C378-F1
#
_cell.length_a   1.000
_cell.length_b   1.000
_cell.length_c   1.000
_cell.angle_alpha   90.00
_cell.angle_beta   90.00
_cell.angle_gamma   90.00
#
_symmetry.space_group_name_H-M   'P 1'
#
loop_
_entity.id
_entity.type
_entity.pdbx_description
1 polymer ?
#
loop_
_entity_poly.entity_id
_entity_poly.type
_entity_poly.pdbx_seq_one_letter_code
_entity_poly.pdbx_strand_id
1 'polypeptide(L)'
;MKRRYLFLVVVVLTVLSIAILLPLSIILSSTWDSSQYDIPGQAVSDSAFASLEGESIHSEILPEAFETLSTDPLIIHESYERFTDRVLIDIDTARVTARDWLSVVGPASIEWTLTANYSQDAPPSWRFTFGFPGFIAYVIVERITGRVIEYSMKYLHDFDPTPLTAPEAETLSLNFLRDQDYSIPLSARYMGGFPYDCWRFYEITFQEFVGDIAVPQSHIVVTASAFFQGISYFRYHWLGLDIIESEGFISPSFTWSSAVARNRIDEDVFLEDYSLGDTTLIFVTTTEATEPVHPTFRLAWEIRAISPSNDSMNDDVRLYASPTSGSLFGYRLESGGYRSVQHIETYHSIPVLVYIAGVASGIMILVAGALVYSLSRD
;
A
#
# COMPACT_ATOMS: atom_id res chain seq x y z
N MET A 1 21.64 48.63 -37.44
CA MET A 1 21.11 48.59 -36.05
C MET A 1 20.09 47.48 -35.81
N LYS A 2 19.05 47.30 -36.64
CA LYS A 2 17.99 46.28 -36.43
C LYS A 2 18.47 44.82 -36.22
N ARG A 3 19.54 44.37 -36.90
CA ARG A 3 20.09 43.00 -36.72
C ARG A 3 20.74 42.74 -35.36
N ARG A 4 21.27 43.78 -34.69
CA ARG A 4 21.90 43.62 -33.36
C ARG A 4 20.85 43.46 -32.26
N TYR A 5 19.70 44.13 -32.39
CA TYR A 5 18.57 43.99 -31.48
C TYR A 5 17.89 42.63 -31.62
N LEU A 6 17.73 42.12 -32.84
CA LEU A 6 17.16 40.79 -33.06
C LEU A 6 18.04 39.70 -32.42
N PHE A 7 19.37 39.79 -32.58
CA PHE A 7 20.29 38.83 -31.96
C PHE A 7 20.24 38.89 -30.43
N LEU A 8 20.20 40.10 -29.85
CA LEU A 8 20.10 40.27 -28.40
C LEU A 8 18.79 39.68 -27.85
N VAL A 9 17.66 39.91 -28.53
CA VAL A 9 16.34 39.40 -28.12
C VAL A 9 16.30 37.88 -28.20
N VAL A 10 16.86 37.27 -29.24
CA VAL A 10 16.94 35.81 -29.36
C VAL A 10 17.81 35.24 -28.24
N VAL A 11 19.01 35.79 -27.99
CA VAL A 11 19.89 35.30 -26.91
C VAL A 11 19.23 35.41 -25.54
N VAL A 12 18.59 36.54 -25.24
CA VAL A 12 17.88 36.74 -23.96
C VAL A 12 16.74 35.76 -23.82
N LEU A 13 15.93 35.54 -24.85
CA LEU A 13 14.83 34.57 -24.82
C LEU A 13 15.35 33.14 -24.65
N THR A 14 16.40 32.74 -25.36
CA THR A 14 16.96 31.39 -25.24
C THR A 14 17.55 31.15 -23.85
N VAL A 15 18.26 32.13 -23.28
CA VAL A 15 18.80 32.04 -21.91
C VAL A 15 17.68 32.00 -20.89
N LEU A 16 16.61 32.79 -21.06
CA LEU A 16 15.45 32.76 -20.17
C LEU A 16 14.73 31.40 -20.25
N SER A 17 14.54 30.86 -21.45
CA SER A 17 13.91 29.55 -21.66
C SER A 17 14.75 28.44 -21.02
N ILE A 18 16.07 28.45 -21.19
CA ILE A 18 16.98 27.48 -20.55
C ILE A 18 16.96 27.64 -19.02
N ALA A 19 16.98 28.87 -18.49
CA ALA A 19 16.98 29.13 -17.06
C ALA A 19 15.65 28.80 -16.36
N ILE A 20 14.52 28.81 -17.09
CA ILE A 20 13.20 28.41 -16.57
C ILE A 20 12.97 26.92 -16.76
N LEU A 21 13.39 26.35 -17.90
CA LEU A 21 13.19 24.93 -18.21
C LEU A 21 14.16 24.01 -17.46
N LEU A 22 15.41 24.42 -17.19
CA LEU A 22 16.34 23.59 -16.41
C LEU A 22 15.84 23.24 -15.00
N PRO A 23 15.38 24.22 -14.18
CA PRO A 23 14.84 23.88 -12.87
C PRO A 23 13.52 23.11 -12.97
N LEU A 24 12.69 23.34 -14.00
CA LEU A 24 11.49 22.52 -14.22
C LEU A 24 11.83 21.05 -14.58
N SER A 25 12.88 20.82 -15.37
CA SER A 25 13.35 19.46 -15.68
C SER A 25 14.02 18.77 -14.49
N ILE A 26 14.54 19.53 -13.50
CA ILE A 26 15.07 18.98 -12.24
C ILE A 26 13.93 18.65 -11.25
N ILE A 27 12.77 19.29 -11.38
CA ILE A 27 11.58 18.99 -10.57
C ILE A 27 10.79 17.79 -11.13
N LEU A 28 11.00 17.39 -12.38
CA LEU A 28 10.33 16.24 -13.02
C LEU A 28 11.00 14.89 -12.75
N SER A 29 11.99 14.81 -11.86
CA SER A 29 12.60 13.53 -11.43
C SER A 29 12.97 13.55 -9.95
N SER A 30 12.12 14.11 -9.08
CA SER A 30 12.34 13.93 -7.64
C SER A 30 11.96 12.49 -7.26
N THR A 31 12.91 11.57 -7.43
CA THR A 31 12.84 10.26 -6.80
C THR A 31 12.77 10.46 -5.29
N TRP A 32 11.80 9.83 -4.65
CA TRP A 32 11.66 9.89 -3.20
C TRP A 32 12.82 9.15 -2.52
N ASP A 33 13.54 9.84 -1.63
CA ASP A 33 14.67 9.30 -0.86
C ASP A 33 14.28 9.19 0.62
N SER A 34 14.19 7.94 1.08
CA SER A 34 13.77 7.63 2.44
C SER A 34 14.82 7.99 3.51
N SER A 35 16.10 8.17 3.14
CA SER A 35 17.20 8.43 4.08
C SER A 35 17.06 9.75 4.83
N GLN A 36 16.27 10.69 4.30
CA GLN A 36 16.10 12.03 4.84
C GLN A 36 15.02 12.13 5.93
N TYR A 37 14.33 11.02 6.23
CA TYR A 37 13.18 10.99 7.12
C TYR A 37 13.39 10.09 8.33
N ASP A 38 12.81 10.50 9.47
CA ASP A 38 12.76 9.71 10.70
C ASP A 38 11.57 8.75 10.65
N ILE A 39 11.75 7.65 9.92
CA ILE A 39 10.72 6.63 9.66
C ILE A 39 11.24 5.24 10.05
N PRO A 40 10.36 4.27 10.37
CA PRO A 40 10.78 2.93 10.78
C PRO A 40 11.73 2.25 9.78
N GLY A 41 12.62 1.41 10.31
CA GLY A 41 13.65 0.73 9.53
C GLY A 41 14.88 1.60 9.25
N GLN A 42 15.89 0.98 8.66
CA GLN A 42 17.14 1.62 8.26
C GLN A 42 17.08 2.02 6.77
N ALA A 43 17.64 3.17 6.40
CA ALA A 43 17.86 3.49 4.99
C ALA A 43 18.70 2.39 4.32
N VAL A 44 18.39 2.05 3.07
CA VAL A 44 19.12 0.98 2.36
C VAL A 44 20.59 1.35 2.20
N SER A 45 20.88 2.61 1.88
CA SER A 45 22.22 3.22 1.84
C SER A 45 23.06 3.01 3.10
N ASP A 46 22.43 2.88 4.27
CA ASP A 46 23.12 2.67 5.54
C ASP A 46 23.23 1.18 5.93
N SER A 47 22.58 0.28 5.19
CA SER A 47 22.48 -1.15 5.51
C SER A 47 23.55 -2.00 4.81
N ALA A 48 23.59 -3.30 5.12
CA ALA A 48 24.41 -4.28 4.38
C ALA A 48 24.05 -4.36 2.88
N PHE A 49 22.90 -3.81 2.48
CA PHE A 49 22.37 -3.83 1.13
C PHE A 49 22.62 -2.54 0.35
N ALA A 50 23.39 -1.59 0.88
CA ALA A 50 23.69 -0.31 0.24
C ALA A 50 24.17 -0.45 -1.23
N SER A 51 24.92 -1.52 -1.55
CA SER A 51 25.39 -1.77 -2.93
C SER A 51 24.29 -2.11 -3.93
N LEU A 52 23.09 -2.46 -3.46
CA LEU A 52 21.92 -2.77 -4.28
C LEU A 52 20.96 -1.58 -4.40
N GLU A 53 21.23 -0.49 -3.68
CA GLU A 53 20.44 0.73 -3.78
C GLU A 53 20.55 1.31 -5.20
N GLY A 54 19.41 1.66 -5.78
CA GLY A 54 19.37 2.19 -7.15
C GLY A 54 18.21 3.13 -7.38
N GLU A 55 18.45 4.14 -8.22
CA GLU A 55 17.49 5.23 -8.51
C GLU A 55 16.21 4.78 -9.24
N SER A 56 16.17 3.58 -9.83
CA SER A 56 15.05 2.94 -10.58
C SER A 56 15.51 2.20 -11.84
N ILE A 57 16.72 1.63 -11.87
CA ILE A 57 17.27 1.06 -13.13
C ILE A 57 16.53 -0.22 -13.59
N HIS A 58 15.56 -0.72 -12.82
CA HIS A 58 14.62 -1.74 -13.28
C HIS A 58 13.14 -1.34 -13.10
N SER A 59 12.81 -0.11 -13.48
CA SER A 59 11.45 0.33 -13.87
C SER A 59 10.84 -0.46 -15.05
N GLU A 60 11.48 -1.55 -15.50
CA GLU A 60 10.78 -2.60 -16.25
C GLU A 60 9.70 -3.26 -15.40
N ILE A 61 9.87 -3.35 -14.07
CA ILE A 61 8.80 -3.72 -13.13
C ILE A 61 7.98 -2.45 -12.83
N LEU A 62 7.26 -2.02 -13.86
CA LEU A 62 6.02 -1.27 -13.89
C LEU A 62 5.80 -0.23 -12.77
N PRO A 63 6.46 0.94 -12.84
CA PRO A 63 6.04 2.14 -12.10
C PRO A 63 4.63 2.65 -12.48
N GLU A 64 3.88 1.93 -13.33
CA GLU A 64 2.48 2.22 -13.68
C GLU A 64 1.54 1.06 -13.30
N ALA A 65 1.97 0.15 -12.41
CA ALA A 65 1.16 -0.91 -11.83
C ALA A 65 0.05 -0.39 -10.91
N PHE A 66 0.02 0.91 -10.64
CA PHE A 66 -1.02 1.57 -9.88
C PHE A 66 -1.82 2.53 -10.75
N GLU A 67 -3.11 2.58 -10.48
CA GLU A 67 -4.02 3.58 -11.02
C GLU A 67 -4.60 4.39 -9.88
N THR A 68 -4.47 5.70 -10.00
CA THR A 68 -5.11 6.66 -9.10
C THR A 68 -6.57 6.84 -9.53
N LEU A 69 -7.50 6.24 -8.77
CA LEU A 69 -8.94 6.38 -9.00
C LEU A 69 -9.46 7.75 -8.55
N SER A 70 -8.82 8.32 -7.54
CA SER A 70 -9.16 9.60 -6.96
C SER A 70 -7.90 10.21 -6.36
N THR A 71 -7.70 11.52 -6.53
CA THR A 71 -6.64 12.28 -5.87
C THR A 71 -7.11 12.93 -4.56
N ASP A 72 -8.44 13.02 -4.35
CA ASP A 72 -9.03 13.59 -3.14
C ASP A 72 -10.25 12.75 -2.66
N PRO A 73 -10.05 11.80 -1.72
CA PRO A 73 -8.77 11.36 -1.16
C PRO A 73 -7.96 10.55 -2.19
N LEU A 74 -6.65 10.40 -1.95
CA LEU A 74 -5.80 9.52 -2.75
C LEU A 74 -6.27 8.07 -2.59
N ILE A 75 -6.90 7.55 -3.65
CA ILE A 75 -7.29 6.15 -3.78
C ILE A 75 -6.48 5.59 -4.92
N ILE A 76 -5.66 4.61 -4.60
CA ILE A 76 -4.86 3.87 -5.57
C ILE A 76 -5.31 2.41 -5.54
N HIS A 77 -5.24 1.76 -6.68
CA HIS A 77 -5.34 0.32 -6.75
C HIS A 77 -4.31 -0.20 -7.71
N GLU A 78 -3.99 -1.48 -7.55
CA GLU A 78 -3.18 -2.20 -8.52
C GLU A 78 -3.98 -2.33 -9.82
N SER A 79 -3.45 -1.78 -10.91
CA SER A 79 -4.03 -1.81 -12.24
C SER A 79 -2.92 -2.11 -13.24
N TYR A 80 -3.03 -3.27 -13.88
CA TYR A 80 -2.13 -3.69 -14.94
C TYR A 80 -2.78 -3.56 -16.33
N GLU A 81 -3.96 -2.93 -16.41
CA GLU A 81 -4.72 -2.76 -17.64
C GLU A 81 -3.96 -1.95 -18.70
N ARG A 82 -3.14 -0.98 -18.28
CA ARG A 82 -2.28 -0.19 -19.19
C ARG A 82 -1.25 -1.04 -19.94
N PHE A 83 -1.01 -2.27 -19.48
CA PHE A 83 -0.06 -3.20 -20.08
C PHE A 83 -0.72 -4.24 -20.99
N THR A 84 -2.05 -4.19 -21.21
CA THR A 84 -2.73 -5.11 -22.13
C THR A 84 -2.25 -4.98 -23.57
N ASP A 85 -1.76 -3.80 -23.95
CA ASP A 85 -1.25 -3.53 -25.29
C ASP A 85 0.23 -3.92 -25.47
N ARG A 86 0.91 -4.34 -24.39
CA ARG A 86 2.29 -4.83 -24.47
C ARG A 86 2.32 -6.29 -24.93
N VAL A 87 3.40 -6.67 -25.62
CA VAL A 87 3.68 -8.07 -25.94
C VAL A 87 4.00 -8.79 -24.63
N LEU A 88 3.02 -9.48 -24.08
CA LEU A 88 3.20 -10.32 -22.91
C LEU A 88 4.00 -11.56 -23.28
N ILE A 89 4.94 -11.95 -22.41
CA ILE A 89 5.69 -13.17 -22.63
C ILE A 89 4.75 -14.39 -22.61
N ASP A 90 5.00 -15.29 -23.56
CA ASP A 90 4.28 -16.53 -23.64
C ASP A 90 4.72 -17.51 -22.54
N ILE A 91 3.92 -18.56 -22.37
CA ILE A 91 4.15 -19.59 -21.37
C ILE A 91 5.46 -20.36 -21.60
N ASP A 92 5.92 -20.49 -22.84
CA ASP A 92 7.13 -21.26 -23.17
C ASP A 92 8.39 -20.47 -22.79
N THR A 93 8.41 -19.18 -23.07
CA THR A 93 9.44 -18.23 -22.61
C THR A 93 9.47 -18.18 -21.09
N ALA A 94 8.30 -18.00 -20.46
CA ALA A 94 8.20 -17.97 -18.99
C ALA A 94 8.67 -19.28 -18.34
N ARG A 95 8.39 -20.42 -18.99
CA ARG A 95 8.85 -21.74 -18.54
C ARG A 95 10.37 -21.85 -18.58
N VAL A 96 11.00 -21.34 -19.64
CA VAL A 96 12.47 -21.32 -19.76
C VAL A 96 13.05 -20.47 -18.63
N THR A 97 12.55 -19.24 -18.43
CA THR A 97 12.98 -18.38 -17.32
C THR A 97 12.82 -19.07 -15.96
N ALA A 98 11.68 -19.70 -15.70
CA ALA A 98 11.44 -20.38 -14.43
C ALA A 98 12.38 -21.58 -14.20
N ARG A 99 12.70 -22.31 -15.28
CA ARG A 99 13.66 -23.43 -15.22
C ARG A 99 15.08 -22.94 -15.00
N ASP A 100 15.49 -21.90 -15.71
CA ASP A 100 16.82 -21.31 -15.58
C ASP A 100 17.01 -20.74 -14.17
N TRP A 101 16.00 -20.05 -13.65
CA TRP A 101 15.96 -19.60 -12.25
C TRP A 101 16.17 -20.75 -11.26
N LEU A 102 15.39 -21.82 -11.37
CA LEU A 102 15.53 -22.97 -10.47
C LEU A 102 16.85 -23.71 -10.63
N SER A 103 17.49 -23.67 -11.80
CA SER A 103 18.80 -24.27 -11.98
C SER A 103 19.89 -23.54 -11.17
N VAL A 104 19.65 -22.26 -10.83
CA VAL A 104 20.55 -21.43 -10.04
C VAL A 104 20.21 -21.52 -8.54
N VAL A 105 18.92 -21.39 -8.17
CA VAL A 105 18.51 -21.32 -6.76
C VAL A 105 18.10 -22.66 -6.16
N GLY A 106 17.73 -23.63 -7.00
CA GLY A 106 17.24 -24.93 -6.59
C GLY A 106 18.36 -25.98 -6.48
N PRO A 107 18.05 -27.16 -5.91
CA PRO A 107 19.01 -28.26 -5.83
C PRO A 107 19.44 -28.74 -7.23
N ALA A 108 20.75 -28.70 -7.49
CA ALA A 108 21.34 -29.11 -8.76
C ALA A 108 21.31 -30.63 -8.94
N SER A 109 20.19 -31.24 -9.38
CA SER A 109 20.12 -32.63 -9.91
C SER A 109 18.71 -33.20 -10.16
N ILE A 110 17.67 -32.39 -10.20
CA ILE A 110 16.29 -32.89 -10.17
C ILE A 110 15.59 -32.77 -11.54
N GLU A 111 14.99 -33.86 -12.03
CA GLU A 111 13.99 -33.83 -13.10
C GLU A 111 12.66 -33.32 -12.53
N TRP A 112 12.39 -32.04 -12.72
CA TRP A 112 11.19 -31.43 -12.20
C TRP A 112 9.96 -31.75 -13.05
N THR A 113 8.87 -32.16 -12.41
CA THR A 113 7.56 -32.18 -13.07
C THR A 113 7.00 -30.77 -13.09
N LEU A 114 6.71 -30.23 -14.27
CA LEU A 114 6.22 -28.86 -14.45
C LEU A 114 4.71 -28.84 -14.63
N THR A 115 4.00 -28.12 -13.75
CA THR A 115 2.60 -27.73 -13.99
C THR A 115 2.53 -26.21 -14.06
N ALA A 116 1.91 -25.69 -15.13
CA ALA A 116 1.70 -24.26 -15.30
C ALA A 116 0.23 -23.93 -15.05
N ASN A 117 -0.02 -23.08 -14.06
CA ASN A 117 -1.35 -22.53 -13.82
C ASN A 117 -1.30 -21.04 -14.17
N TYR A 118 -2.28 -20.59 -14.94
CA TYR A 118 -2.50 -19.16 -15.11
C TYR A 118 -3.09 -18.62 -13.80
N SER A 119 -2.37 -17.70 -13.16
CA SER A 119 -2.95 -16.87 -12.10
C SER A 119 -3.50 -15.62 -12.78
N GLN A 120 -4.78 -15.33 -12.53
CA GLN A 120 -5.37 -14.01 -12.81
C GLN A 120 -4.96 -12.97 -11.73
N ASP A 121 -3.90 -13.26 -10.97
CA ASP A 121 -3.41 -12.33 -9.96
C ASP A 121 -2.71 -11.15 -10.66
N ALA A 122 -2.73 -10.01 -9.98
CA ALA A 122 -1.98 -8.81 -10.32
C ALA A 122 -0.61 -8.89 -9.62
N PRO A 123 0.53 -8.73 -10.32
CA PRO A 123 0.69 -8.57 -11.78
C PRO A 123 0.35 -9.86 -12.58
N PRO A 124 -0.10 -9.72 -13.85
CA PRO A 124 -0.32 -10.87 -14.73
C PRO A 124 0.92 -11.77 -14.77
N SER A 125 0.75 -13.02 -14.37
CA SER A 125 1.89 -13.90 -14.12
C SER A 125 1.64 -15.35 -14.53
N TRP A 126 2.73 -16.07 -14.77
CA TRP A 126 2.74 -17.51 -14.95
C TRP A 126 3.26 -18.17 -13.68
N ARG A 127 2.46 -19.02 -13.06
CA ARG A 127 2.88 -19.81 -11.92
C ARG A 127 3.28 -21.21 -12.36
N PHE A 128 4.51 -21.57 -12.06
CA PHE A 128 5.08 -22.88 -12.31
C PHE A 128 5.31 -23.61 -11.00
N THR A 129 4.83 -24.85 -10.92
CA THR A 129 5.12 -25.76 -9.81
C THR A 129 6.10 -26.81 -10.27
N PHE A 130 7.16 -27.00 -9.49
CA PHE A 130 8.23 -27.95 -9.72
C PHE A 130 8.25 -28.93 -8.54
N GLY A 131 7.93 -30.19 -8.81
CA GLY A 131 7.86 -31.24 -7.79
C GLY A 131 9.01 -32.25 -7.86
N PHE A 132 9.46 -32.68 -6.69
CA PHE A 132 10.40 -33.80 -6.46
C PHE A 132 10.07 -34.49 -5.13
N PRO A 133 10.39 -35.78 -4.91
CA PRO A 133 10.13 -36.42 -3.63
C PRO A 133 10.75 -35.64 -2.45
N GLY A 134 9.90 -35.18 -1.52
CA GLY A 134 10.30 -34.38 -0.36
C GLY A 134 10.42 -32.87 -0.61
N PHE A 135 10.18 -32.39 -1.83
CA PHE A 135 10.41 -31.01 -2.22
C PHE A 135 9.36 -30.49 -3.21
N ILE A 136 8.87 -29.28 -2.96
CA ILE A 136 8.04 -28.55 -3.94
C ILE A 136 8.54 -27.11 -4.03
N ALA A 137 8.87 -26.66 -5.24
CA ALA A 137 9.10 -25.25 -5.52
C ALA A 137 7.97 -24.65 -6.36
N TYR A 138 7.71 -23.37 -6.11
CA TYR A 138 6.84 -22.53 -6.91
C TYR A 138 7.68 -21.37 -7.44
N VAL A 139 7.56 -21.08 -8.73
CA VAL A 139 8.15 -19.93 -9.38
C VAL A 139 7.04 -19.17 -10.08
N ILE A 140 6.93 -17.87 -9.81
CA ILE A 140 6.00 -16.97 -10.47
C ILE A 140 6.82 -16.03 -11.35
N VAL A 141 6.57 -16.11 -12.65
CA VAL A 141 7.20 -15.26 -13.66
C VAL A 141 6.19 -14.22 -14.11
N GLU A 142 6.55 -12.96 -14.00
CA GLU A 142 5.74 -11.84 -14.47
C GLU A 142 5.64 -11.86 -16.01
N ARG A 143 4.45 -11.66 -16.55
CA ARG A 143 4.21 -11.72 -18.00
C ARG A 143 4.72 -10.50 -18.76
N ILE A 144 4.99 -9.39 -18.07
CA ILE A 144 5.34 -8.13 -18.71
C ILE A 144 6.85 -8.02 -18.89
N THR A 145 7.61 -8.35 -17.85
CA THR A 145 9.09 -8.30 -17.86
C THR A 145 9.74 -9.65 -18.14
N GLY A 146 9.01 -10.75 -17.87
CA GLY A 146 9.59 -12.09 -17.85
C GLY A 146 10.50 -12.38 -16.67
N ARG A 147 10.53 -11.52 -15.65
CA ARG A 147 11.31 -11.73 -14.42
C ARG A 147 10.57 -12.58 -13.41
N VAL A 148 11.31 -13.19 -12.50
CA VAL A 148 10.74 -13.95 -11.39
C VAL A 148 10.37 -13.00 -10.27
N ILE A 149 9.09 -12.84 -9.99
CA ILE A 149 8.60 -11.93 -8.94
C ILE A 149 8.27 -12.65 -7.65
N GLU A 150 8.11 -13.97 -7.70
CA GLU A 150 7.98 -14.79 -6.52
C GLU A 150 8.63 -16.16 -6.73
N TYR A 151 9.33 -16.61 -5.71
CA TYR A 151 9.84 -17.95 -5.59
C TYR A 151 9.57 -18.45 -4.18
N SER A 152 9.04 -19.67 -4.06
CA SER A 152 8.85 -20.28 -2.76
C SER A 152 9.18 -21.76 -2.81
N MET A 153 9.80 -22.24 -1.75
CA MET A 153 10.31 -23.59 -1.64
C MET A 153 9.77 -24.21 -0.37
N LYS A 154 9.00 -25.30 -0.52
CA LYS A 154 8.53 -26.12 0.59
C LYS A 154 9.41 -27.34 0.70
N TYR A 155 9.97 -27.51 1.89
CA TYR A 155 10.89 -28.59 2.21
C TYR A 155 10.30 -29.48 3.29
N LEU A 156 10.36 -30.81 3.10
CA LEU A 156 9.89 -31.81 4.06
C LEU A 156 11.09 -32.67 4.47
N HIS A 157 11.80 -32.30 5.54
CA HIS A 157 12.93 -33.08 6.04
C HIS A 157 12.92 -33.24 7.56
N ASP A 158 13.46 -34.38 8.01
CA ASP A 158 13.54 -34.80 9.41
C ASP A 158 14.85 -34.38 10.12
N PHE A 159 15.72 -33.62 9.44
CA PHE A 159 17.01 -33.18 9.99
C PHE A 159 16.90 -31.78 10.60
N ASP A 160 17.59 -31.53 11.72
CA ASP A 160 17.60 -30.24 12.41
C ASP A 160 18.92 -29.49 12.13
N PRO A 161 18.93 -28.50 11.21
CA PRO A 161 20.15 -27.79 10.83
C PRO A 161 20.58 -26.80 11.92
N THR A 162 21.87 -26.44 11.91
CA THR A 162 22.36 -25.33 12.73
C THR A 162 21.65 -24.03 12.34
N PRO A 163 21.11 -23.26 13.30
CA PRO A 163 20.51 -21.96 13.04
C PRO A 163 21.39 -21.00 12.24
N LEU A 164 20.75 -20.18 11.39
CA LEU A 164 21.43 -19.07 10.72
C LEU A 164 21.60 -17.89 11.68
N THR A 165 22.76 -17.26 11.65
CA THR A 165 22.94 -15.94 12.26
C THR A 165 22.41 -14.85 11.33
N ALA A 166 22.07 -13.68 11.89
CA ALA A 166 21.63 -12.53 11.10
C ALA A 166 22.64 -12.12 10.00
N PRO A 167 23.96 -12.00 10.28
CA PRO A 167 24.93 -11.64 9.24
C PRO A 167 25.07 -12.68 8.12
N GLU A 168 24.92 -13.98 8.43
CA GLU A 168 24.92 -15.03 7.43
C GLU A 168 23.70 -14.93 6.52
N ALA A 169 22.51 -14.74 7.10
CA ALA A 169 21.28 -14.57 6.35
C ALA A 169 21.30 -13.32 5.46
N GLU A 170 21.81 -12.20 5.97
CA GLU A 170 22.01 -10.96 5.20
C GLU A 170 22.99 -11.17 4.05
N THR A 171 24.11 -11.86 4.29
CA THR A 171 25.10 -12.17 3.25
C THR A 171 24.52 -13.06 2.15
N LEU A 172 23.76 -14.11 2.53
CA LEU A 172 23.08 -14.99 1.57
C LEU A 172 22.07 -14.20 0.72
N SER A 173 21.28 -13.35 1.35
CA SER A 173 20.26 -12.54 0.68
C SER A 173 20.87 -11.48 -0.24
N LEU A 174 21.94 -10.83 0.21
CA LEU A 174 22.69 -9.84 -0.57
C LEU A 174 23.30 -10.46 -1.83
N ASN A 175 23.96 -11.61 -1.67
CA ASN A 175 24.56 -12.32 -2.80
C ASN A 175 23.48 -12.79 -3.77
N PHE A 176 22.38 -13.35 -3.25
CA PHE A 176 21.25 -13.77 -4.08
C PHE A 176 20.68 -12.61 -4.91
N LEU A 177 20.32 -11.48 -4.27
CA LEU A 177 19.75 -10.33 -4.97
C LEU A 177 20.74 -9.76 -6.01
N ARG A 178 22.03 -9.71 -5.67
CA ARG A 178 23.09 -9.26 -6.59
C ARG A 178 23.25 -10.19 -7.79
N ASP A 179 23.35 -11.49 -7.54
CA ASP A 179 23.59 -12.51 -8.59
C ASP A 179 22.38 -12.64 -9.52
N GLN A 180 21.18 -12.33 -9.03
CA GLN A 180 19.95 -12.31 -9.82
C GLN A 180 19.62 -10.91 -10.40
N ASP A 181 20.51 -9.93 -10.24
CA ASP A 181 20.37 -8.57 -10.77
C ASP A 181 19.10 -7.82 -10.28
N TYR A 182 18.77 -7.95 -8.99
CA TYR A 182 17.73 -7.15 -8.33
C TYR A 182 18.32 -5.93 -7.63
N SER A 183 17.69 -4.78 -7.86
CA SER A 183 17.94 -3.53 -7.13
C SER A 183 16.87 -3.28 -6.07
N ILE A 184 17.23 -2.49 -5.06
CA ILE A 184 16.33 -2.01 -4.01
C ILE A 184 16.11 -0.51 -4.22
N PRO A 185 14.85 -0.04 -4.38
CA PRO A 185 14.57 1.37 -4.62
C PRO A 185 14.92 2.28 -3.43
N LEU A 186 15.22 3.56 -3.71
CA LEU A 186 15.54 4.59 -2.69
C LEU A 186 14.38 4.89 -1.72
N SER A 187 13.15 4.67 -2.17
CA SER A 187 11.94 4.78 -1.34
C SER A 187 11.81 3.63 -0.34
N ALA A 188 12.68 2.62 -0.38
CA ALA A 188 12.65 1.49 0.53
C ALA A 188 13.36 1.75 1.86
N ARG A 189 12.87 1.11 2.93
CA ARG A 189 13.58 0.94 4.20
C ARG A 189 13.84 -0.54 4.46
N TYR A 190 15.05 -0.86 4.92
CA TYR A 190 15.37 -2.16 5.47
C TYR A 190 14.72 -2.30 6.85
N MET A 191 13.74 -3.20 6.97
CA MET A 191 12.95 -3.37 8.20
C MET A 191 13.60 -4.32 9.21
N GLY A 192 14.84 -4.74 8.96
CA GLY A 192 15.50 -5.80 9.70
C GLY A 192 15.14 -7.18 9.17
N GLY A 193 15.60 -8.20 9.87
CA GLY A 193 15.14 -9.56 9.63
C GLY A 193 14.75 -10.31 10.89
N PHE A 194 13.84 -11.26 10.70
CA PHE A 194 13.16 -11.96 11.77
C PHE A 194 13.45 -13.46 11.64
N PRO A 195 14.14 -14.08 12.61
CA PRO A 195 14.28 -15.52 12.64
C PRO A 195 12.95 -16.16 13.02
N TYR A 196 12.56 -17.23 12.32
CA TYR A 196 11.42 -18.05 12.69
C TYR A 196 11.74 -19.54 12.54
N ASP A 197 10.83 -20.39 13.04
CA ASP A 197 11.02 -21.85 13.15
C ASP A 197 12.38 -22.19 13.78
N CYS A 198 12.56 -21.78 15.04
CA CYS A 198 13.82 -22.00 15.77
C CYS A 198 15.06 -21.46 15.03
N TRP A 199 14.93 -20.32 14.34
CA TRP A 199 16.03 -19.64 13.63
C TRP A 199 16.56 -20.42 12.43
N ARG A 200 15.77 -21.36 11.91
CA ARG A 200 16.09 -22.10 10.69
C ARG A 200 15.75 -21.33 9.44
N PHE A 201 14.86 -20.36 9.55
CA PHE A 201 14.58 -19.39 8.50
C PHE A 201 14.81 -17.99 9.04
N TYR A 202 15.27 -17.12 8.15
CA TYR A 202 15.51 -15.73 8.47
C TYR A 202 14.92 -14.87 7.36
N GLU A 203 13.85 -14.16 7.67
CA GLU A 203 13.12 -13.32 6.72
C GLU A 203 13.64 -11.89 6.78
N ILE A 204 14.05 -11.36 5.64
CA ILE A 204 14.51 -9.99 5.45
C ILE A 204 13.45 -9.25 4.63
N THR A 205 13.05 -8.08 5.11
CA THR A 205 12.00 -7.27 4.46
C THR A 205 12.51 -5.88 4.15
N PHE A 206 12.23 -5.43 2.93
CA PHE A 206 12.33 -4.04 2.50
C PHE A 206 10.93 -3.50 2.23
N GLN A 207 10.57 -2.38 2.85
CA GLN A 207 9.23 -1.79 2.79
C GLN A 207 9.29 -0.46 2.05
N GLU A 208 8.40 -0.23 1.08
CA GLU A 208 8.27 1.07 0.41
C GLU A 208 7.62 2.10 1.33
N PHE A 209 8.13 3.33 1.27
CA PHE A 209 7.56 4.51 1.91
C PHE A 209 7.40 5.66 0.92
N VAL A 210 6.34 6.45 1.09
CA VAL A 210 6.19 7.78 0.49
C VAL A 210 5.89 8.76 1.60
N GLY A 211 6.72 9.78 1.76
CA GLY A 211 6.67 10.52 3.01
C GLY A 211 7.12 9.64 4.17
N ASP A 212 6.40 9.80 5.27
CA ASP A 212 6.40 8.97 6.46
C ASP A 212 5.43 7.78 6.40
N ILE A 213 4.86 7.51 5.22
CA ILE A 213 3.75 6.58 5.05
C ILE A 213 4.23 5.30 4.39
N ALA A 214 4.08 4.18 5.09
CA ALA A 214 4.34 2.87 4.50
C ALA A 214 3.31 2.54 3.42
N VAL A 215 3.77 2.12 2.25
CA VAL A 215 2.92 1.72 1.13
C VAL A 215 2.51 0.24 1.32
N PRO A 216 1.23 -0.07 1.53
CA PRO A 216 0.82 -1.43 1.84
C PRO A 216 1.14 -2.38 0.70
N GLN A 217 1.53 -3.60 1.05
CA GLN A 217 1.85 -4.68 0.11
C GLN A 217 3.05 -4.42 -0.81
N SER A 218 3.57 -3.19 -0.88
CA SER A 218 4.81 -2.85 -1.58
C SER A 218 6.04 -3.18 -0.73
N HIS A 219 6.55 -4.40 -0.91
CA HIS A 219 7.71 -4.90 -0.20
C HIS A 219 8.51 -5.91 -1.02
N ILE A 220 9.81 -5.95 -0.73
CA ILE A 220 10.70 -7.02 -1.17
C ILE A 220 10.98 -7.89 0.06
N VAL A 221 10.71 -9.19 -0.05
CA VAL A 221 10.95 -10.15 1.02
C VAL A 221 11.90 -11.23 0.52
N VAL A 222 12.93 -11.53 1.30
CA VAL A 222 13.89 -12.59 1.03
C VAL A 222 14.02 -13.44 2.29
N THR A 223 13.84 -14.76 2.18
CA THR A 223 14.01 -15.67 3.32
C THR A 223 15.16 -16.61 3.08
N ALA A 224 16.24 -16.43 3.85
CA ALA A 224 17.35 -17.38 3.90
C ALA A 224 16.97 -18.60 4.76
N SER A 225 17.50 -19.77 4.42
CA SER A 225 17.21 -21.03 5.12
C SER A 225 18.47 -21.79 5.50
N ALA A 226 18.51 -22.23 6.76
CA ALA A 226 19.57 -23.05 7.34
C ALA A 226 19.65 -24.44 6.70
N PHE A 227 18.55 -24.96 6.17
CA PHE A 227 18.48 -26.33 5.64
C PHE A 227 19.36 -26.57 4.42
N PHE A 228 19.55 -25.54 3.59
CA PHE A 228 20.30 -25.64 2.34
C PHE A 228 21.23 -24.45 2.11
N GLN A 229 21.38 -23.57 3.11
CA GLN A 229 22.23 -22.38 3.07
C GLN A 229 21.99 -21.52 1.83
N GLY A 230 20.71 -21.30 1.52
CA GLY A 230 20.27 -20.53 0.36
C GLY A 230 18.92 -19.86 0.61
N ILE A 231 18.25 -19.45 -0.47
CA ILE A 231 16.97 -18.75 -0.40
C ILE A 231 15.80 -19.73 -0.50
N SER A 232 14.88 -19.66 0.46
CA SER A 232 13.65 -20.48 0.53
C SER A 232 12.43 -19.76 0.02
N TYR A 233 12.45 -18.43 0.11
CA TYR A 233 11.37 -17.60 -0.32
C TYR A 233 11.93 -16.27 -0.82
N PHE A 234 11.36 -15.79 -1.90
CA PHE A 234 11.64 -14.50 -2.48
C PHE A 234 10.33 -13.95 -3.01
N ARG A 235 10.02 -12.70 -2.69
CA ARG A 235 8.96 -11.93 -3.31
C ARG A 235 9.47 -10.54 -3.61
N TYR A 236 9.27 -10.09 -4.83
CA TYR A 236 9.55 -8.74 -5.27
C TYR A 236 8.22 -8.10 -5.70
N HIS A 237 7.57 -7.39 -4.77
CA HIS A 237 6.34 -6.65 -5.04
C HIS A 237 6.61 -5.18 -4.79
N TRP A 238 6.62 -4.37 -5.84
CA TRP A 238 6.93 -2.95 -5.72
C TRP A 238 5.91 -2.11 -6.48
N LEU A 239 5.24 -1.19 -5.78
CA LEU A 239 4.23 -0.32 -6.36
C LEU A 239 4.82 0.95 -6.98
N GLY A 240 5.91 1.49 -6.42
CA GLY A 240 6.63 2.62 -7.02
C GLY A 240 5.86 3.93 -6.92
N LEU A 241 5.35 4.25 -5.72
CA LEU A 241 4.65 5.52 -5.50
C LEU A 241 5.69 6.64 -5.26
N ASP A 242 5.64 7.70 -6.06
CA ASP A 242 6.66 8.76 -5.99
C ASP A 242 6.31 9.86 -4.98
N ILE A 243 5.08 10.39 -5.03
CA ILE A 243 4.66 11.54 -4.24
C ILE A 243 3.19 11.44 -3.84
N ILE A 244 2.89 11.93 -2.64
CA ILE A 244 1.52 12.18 -2.19
C ILE A 244 1.31 13.69 -2.20
N GLU A 245 0.45 14.16 -3.11
CA GLU A 245 -0.02 15.55 -3.09
C GLU A 245 -0.82 15.78 -1.79
N SER A 246 -0.29 16.61 -0.90
CA SER A 246 -0.88 16.88 0.42
C SER A 246 -1.64 18.22 0.48
N GLU A 247 -1.82 18.88 -0.66
CA GLU A 247 -2.57 20.13 -0.73
C GLU A 247 -4.02 19.89 -0.28
N GLY A 248 -4.49 20.69 0.68
CA GLY A 248 -5.85 20.58 1.22
C GLY A 248 -6.02 19.52 2.32
N PHE A 249 -4.96 18.82 2.74
CA PHE A 249 -5.07 17.91 3.88
C PHE A 249 -5.31 18.71 5.17
N ILE A 250 -6.27 18.27 5.98
CA ILE A 250 -6.47 18.79 7.32
C ILE A 250 -5.36 18.26 8.24
N SER A 251 -5.00 19.06 9.24
CA SER A 251 -3.98 18.64 10.21
C SER A 251 -4.47 17.47 11.06
N PRO A 252 -3.56 16.61 11.58
CA PRO A 252 -3.92 15.53 12.51
C PRO A 252 -4.79 16.02 13.69
N SER A 253 -4.47 17.21 14.22
CA SER A 253 -5.19 17.84 15.33
C SER A 253 -6.64 18.26 15.00
N PHE A 254 -6.96 18.44 13.72
CA PHE A 254 -8.30 18.83 13.26
C PHE A 254 -9.12 17.63 12.78
N THR A 255 -8.50 16.46 12.65
CA THR A 255 -9.16 15.26 12.14
C THR A 255 -10.24 14.77 13.09
N TRP A 256 -9.97 14.67 14.40
CA TRP A 256 -10.96 14.21 15.37
C TRP A 256 -12.19 15.12 15.44
N SER A 257 -11.98 16.44 15.57
CA SER A 257 -13.09 17.40 15.64
C SER A 257 -13.92 17.40 14.35
N SER A 258 -13.28 17.22 13.19
CA SER A 258 -13.99 17.02 11.92
C SER A 258 -14.78 15.72 11.89
N ALA A 259 -14.20 14.62 12.38
CA ALA A 259 -14.86 13.32 12.47
C ALA A 259 -16.10 13.40 13.38
N VAL A 260 -15.98 14.00 14.56
CA VAL A 260 -17.11 14.23 15.49
C VAL A 260 -18.20 15.04 14.81
N ALA A 261 -17.86 16.22 14.27
CA ALA A 261 -18.84 17.14 13.69
C ALA A 261 -19.56 16.55 12.46
N ARG A 262 -18.82 15.87 11.58
CA ARG A 262 -19.37 15.35 10.31
C ARG A 262 -20.14 14.05 10.47
N ASN A 263 -19.73 13.19 11.39
CA ASN A 263 -20.36 11.88 11.61
C ASN A 263 -21.32 11.90 12.82
N ARG A 264 -21.50 13.05 13.47
CA ARG A 264 -22.38 13.25 14.64
C ARG A 264 -22.07 12.28 15.77
N ILE A 265 -20.78 12.09 16.04
CA ILE A 265 -20.33 11.28 17.17
C ILE A 265 -20.67 12.07 18.44
N ASP A 266 -21.29 11.41 19.41
CA ASP A 266 -21.40 11.97 20.76
C ASP A 266 -20.03 11.82 21.42
N GLU A 267 -19.25 12.90 21.40
CA GLU A 267 -17.86 12.91 21.86
C GLU A 267 -17.76 12.57 23.35
N ASP A 268 -18.69 13.07 24.17
CA ASP A 268 -18.67 12.81 25.62
C ASP A 268 -18.86 11.30 25.88
N VAL A 269 -19.84 10.69 25.22
CA VAL A 269 -20.08 9.24 25.33
C VAL A 269 -18.90 8.42 24.80
N PHE A 270 -18.31 8.83 23.67
CA PHE A 270 -17.18 8.11 23.10
C PHE A 270 -15.93 8.18 23.99
N LEU A 271 -15.67 9.33 24.61
CA LEU A 271 -14.50 9.54 25.47
C LEU A 271 -14.69 9.00 26.89
N GLU A 272 -15.91 8.60 27.29
CA GLU A 272 -16.11 7.78 28.49
C GLU A 272 -15.47 6.39 28.34
N ASP A 273 -15.57 5.81 27.14
CA ASP A 273 -15.11 4.45 26.85
C ASP A 273 -13.71 4.40 26.21
N TYR A 274 -13.19 5.52 25.70
CA TYR A 274 -11.91 5.57 24.98
C TYR A 274 -11.08 6.80 25.29
N SER A 275 -9.75 6.60 25.30
CA SER A 275 -8.78 7.69 25.24
C SER A 275 -8.23 7.81 23.82
N LEU A 276 -8.13 9.03 23.29
CA LEU A 276 -7.54 9.24 21.97
C LEU A 276 -6.01 9.11 22.05
N GLY A 277 -5.47 8.23 21.23
CA GLY A 277 -4.04 8.12 20.95
C GLY A 277 -3.62 8.97 19.75
N ASP A 278 -2.51 8.58 19.13
CA ASP A 278 -1.96 9.31 18.00
C ASP A 278 -2.88 9.25 16.77
N THR A 279 -2.87 10.35 16.00
CA THR A 279 -3.50 10.43 14.68
C THR A 279 -2.42 10.43 13.61
N THR A 280 -2.39 9.41 12.76
CA THR A 280 -1.33 9.19 11.77
C THR A 280 -1.89 9.05 10.36
N LEU A 281 -1.14 9.51 9.36
CA LEU A 281 -1.54 9.37 7.96
C LEU A 281 -1.08 8.00 7.46
N ILE A 282 -2.00 7.18 6.97
CA ILE A 282 -1.73 5.81 6.52
C ILE A 282 -2.49 5.49 5.24
N PHE A 283 -2.05 4.46 4.53
CA PHE A 283 -2.89 3.77 3.56
C PHE A 283 -3.70 2.67 4.26
N VAL A 284 -5.00 2.66 4.02
CA VAL A 284 -5.94 1.64 4.48
C VAL A 284 -6.26 0.74 3.31
N THR A 285 -6.02 -0.56 3.44
CA THR A 285 -6.49 -1.55 2.48
C THR A 285 -8.00 -1.74 2.63
N THR A 286 -8.76 -1.39 1.60
CA THR A 286 -10.20 -1.59 1.52
C THR A 286 -10.50 -2.71 0.52
N THR A 287 -11.22 -3.74 0.97
CA THR A 287 -11.77 -4.79 0.12
C THR A 287 -13.26 -4.53 -0.05
N GLU A 288 -13.65 -3.72 -1.04
CA GLU A 288 -15.07 -3.59 -1.38
C GLU A 288 -15.56 -4.90 -2.04
N ALA A 289 -16.71 -5.40 -1.60
CA ALA A 289 -17.11 -6.80 -1.75
C ALA A 289 -17.72 -7.18 -3.12
N THR A 290 -17.41 -6.47 -4.20
CA THR A 290 -18.03 -6.70 -5.51
C THR A 290 -17.02 -7.18 -6.56
N GLU A 291 -16.75 -8.49 -6.56
CA GLU A 291 -16.10 -9.34 -7.60
C GLU A 291 -14.70 -8.93 -8.15
N PRO A 292 -13.86 -9.92 -8.51
CA PRO A 292 -12.53 -10.10 -7.91
C PRO A 292 -11.75 -8.77 -7.83
N VAL A 293 -11.87 -8.12 -6.67
CA VAL A 293 -11.43 -6.73 -6.46
C VAL A 293 -9.98 -6.75 -6.05
N HIS A 294 -9.09 -6.29 -6.93
CA HIS A 294 -7.72 -5.92 -6.56
C HIS A 294 -7.76 -5.05 -5.30
N PRO A 295 -6.87 -5.27 -4.32
CA PRO A 295 -6.87 -4.47 -3.10
C PRO A 295 -6.82 -2.99 -3.47
N THR A 296 -7.79 -2.23 -2.99
CA THR A 296 -7.79 -0.77 -3.11
C THR A 296 -7.12 -0.22 -1.86
N PHE A 297 -6.20 0.72 -2.02
CA PHE A 297 -5.54 1.40 -0.93
C PHE A 297 -6.02 2.84 -0.89
N ARG A 298 -6.54 3.25 0.26
CA ARG A 298 -7.07 4.58 0.48
C ARG A 298 -6.24 5.30 1.53
N LEU A 299 -5.74 6.48 1.19
CA LEU A 299 -5.07 7.35 2.14
C LEU A 299 -6.07 7.86 3.19
N ALA A 300 -5.68 7.80 4.47
CA ALA A 300 -6.54 8.07 5.60
C ALA A 300 -5.76 8.63 6.79
N TRP A 301 -6.40 9.48 7.58
CA TRP A 301 -6.01 9.66 8.97
C TRP A 301 -6.52 8.46 9.78
N GLU A 302 -5.63 7.66 10.34
CA GLU A 302 -5.93 6.67 11.40
C GLU A 302 -5.97 7.41 12.74
N ILE A 303 -7.14 7.47 13.37
CA ILE A 303 -7.31 7.96 14.74
C ILE A 303 -7.36 6.74 15.63
N ARG A 304 -6.38 6.60 16.53
CA ARG A 304 -6.38 5.53 17.52
C ARG A 304 -7.23 5.92 18.72
N ALA A 305 -8.15 5.06 19.12
CA ALA A 305 -8.97 5.18 20.31
C ALA A 305 -8.68 3.96 21.19
N ILE A 306 -8.03 4.20 22.31
CA ILE A 306 -7.50 3.19 23.22
C ILE A 306 -8.49 2.99 24.36
N SER A 307 -8.92 1.75 24.56
CA SER A 307 -9.80 1.39 25.66
C SER A 307 -9.05 1.50 26.99
N PRO A 308 -9.55 2.26 27.99
CA PRO A 308 -8.91 2.35 29.30
C PRO A 308 -9.10 1.07 30.13
N SER A 309 -10.05 0.20 29.78
CA SER A 309 -10.31 -1.05 30.49
C SER A 309 -9.50 -2.19 29.89
N ASN A 310 -8.61 -2.79 30.68
CA ASN A 310 -7.93 -4.07 30.40
C ASN A 310 -8.89 -5.29 30.36
N ASP A 311 -10.20 -5.06 30.44
CA ASP A 311 -11.20 -6.11 30.28
C ASP A 311 -11.30 -6.47 28.80
N SER A 312 -11.22 -7.76 28.50
CA SER A 312 -11.15 -8.36 27.17
C SER A 312 -12.40 -8.17 26.29
N MET A 313 -13.23 -7.18 26.59
CA MET A 313 -14.45 -6.85 25.84
C MET A 313 -14.37 -5.53 25.09
N ASN A 314 -13.48 -4.61 25.46
CA ASN A 314 -13.28 -3.36 24.75
C ASN A 314 -11.92 -3.38 24.05
N ASP A 315 -11.94 -3.74 22.77
CA ASP A 315 -10.76 -3.70 21.91
C ASP A 315 -10.42 -2.26 21.51
N ASP A 316 -9.13 -2.00 21.32
CA ASP A 316 -8.69 -0.74 20.72
C ASP A 316 -9.35 -0.55 19.35
N VAL A 317 -9.81 0.69 19.10
CA VAL A 317 -10.51 1.06 17.89
C VAL A 317 -9.63 1.98 17.04
N ARG A 318 -9.55 1.67 15.76
CA ARG A 318 -8.90 2.51 14.75
C ARG A 318 -9.98 3.09 13.86
N LEU A 319 -10.13 4.40 13.86
CA LEU A 319 -11.08 5.11 13.01
C LEU A 319 -10.34 5.68 11.80
N TYR A 320 -10.94 5.56 10.61
CA TYR A 320 -10.33 6.02 9.37
C TYR A 320 -11.11 7.20 8.79
N ALA A 321 -10.45 8.37 8.76
CA ALA A 321 -11.00 9.62 8.28
C ALA A 321 -10.34 10.05 6.96
N SER A 322 -11.10 10.69 6.08
CA SER A 322 -10.58 11.30 4.84
C SER A 322 -9.55 12.40 5.18
N PRO A 323 -8.36 12.42 4.54
CA PRO A 323 -7.34 13.42 4.81
C PRO A 323 -7.73 14.86 4.52
N THR A 324 -8.72 15.10 3.65
CA THR A 324 -9.15 16.44 3.21
C THR A 324 -10.42 16.93 3.91
N SER A 325 -11.33 16.01 4.22
CA SER A 325 -12.62 16.38 4.82
C SER A 325 -12.71 16.04 6.31
N GLY A 326 -11.93 15.06 6.79
CA GLY A 326 -12.08 14.49 8.12
C GLY A 326 -13.35 13.64 8.31
N SER A 327 -14.13 13.37 7.25
CA SER A 327 -15.28 12.46 7.36
C SER A 327 -14.81 11.02 7.59
N LEU A 328 -15.50 10.27 8.47
CA LEU A 328 -15.17 8.87 8.69
C LEU A 328 -15.72 8.05 7.54
N PHE A 329 -14.94 7.09 7.09
CA PHE A 329 -15.37 6.17 6.04
C PHE A 329 -15.17 4.70 6.43
N GLY A 330 -14.43 4.43 7.51
CA GLY A 330 -14.25 3.07 8.01
C GLY A 330 -13.73 3.05 9.43
N TYR A 331 -13.75 1.86 10.03
CA TYR A 331 -13.10 1.58 11.30
C TYR A 331 -12.60 0.14 11.37
N ARG A 332 -11.71 -0.13 12.31
CA ARG A 332 -11.19 -1.47 12.61
C ARG A 332 -11.08 -1.65 14.12
N LEU A 333 -11.54 -2.79 14.60
CA LEU A 333 -11.30 -3.25 15.97
C LEU A 333 -10.00 -4.06 15.98
N GLU A 334 -9.24 -4.05 17.07
CA GLU A 334 -7.99 -4.81 17.17
C GLU A 334 -8.18 -6.31 16.84
N SER A 335 -9.28 -6.92 17.32
CA SER A 335 -9.62 -8.32 17.01
C SER A 335 -10.33 -8.53 15.66
N GLY A 336 -10.60 -7.46 14.92
CA GLY A 336 -11.55 -7.44 13.80
C GLY A 336 -10.99 -7.03 12.43
N GLY A 337 -11.73 -7.40 11.38
CA GLY A 337 -11.53 -6.88 10.03
C GLY A 337 -11.97 -5.42 9.87
N TYR A 338 -11.51 -4.79 8.79
CA TYR A 338 -12.00 -3.46 8.37
C TYR A 338 -13.52 -3.48 8.15
N ARG A 339 -14.20 -2.41 8.58
CA ARG A 339 -15.63 -2.21 8.34
C ARG A 339 -15.85 -0.84 7.72
N SER A 340 -16.55 -0.81 6.57
CA SER A 340 -16.96 0.42 5.92
C SER A 340 -18.08 1.10 6.71
N VAL A 341 -18.03 2.42 6.80
CA VAL A 341 -19.10 3.26 7.38
C VAL A 341 -20.31 3.39 6.44
N GLN A 342 -20.30 2.75 5.26
CA GLN A 342 -21.43 2.77 4.29
C GLN A 342 -22.77 2.28 4.86
N HIS A 343 -22.79 1.71 6.07
CA HIS A 343 -24.01 1.56 6.89
C HIS A 343 -23.73 1.93 8.36
N ILE A 344 -23.51 3.21 8.65
CA ILE A 344 -24.14 3.76 9.86
C ILE A 344 -25.56 4.13 9.44
N GLU A 345 -26.42 3.11 9.35
CA GLU A 345 -27.79 3.35 9.81
C GLU A 345 -27.63 3.81 11.25
N THR A 346 -27.90 5.09 11.45
CA THR A 346 -28.12 5.75 12.72
C THR A 346 -28.83 4.85 13.75
N TYR A 347 -28.06 4.13 14.56
CA TYR A 347 -28.42 3.77 15.94
C TYR A 347 -27.91 4.97 16.77
N HIS A 348 -28.69 5.92 17.29
CA HIS A 348 -30.10 5.94 17.66
C HIS A 348 -30.76 7.31 17.36
N SER A 349 -32.02 7.23 16.89
CA SER A 349 -33.14 8.15 17.16
C SER A 349 -33.07 9.63 16.74
N ILE A 350 -33.22 9.94 15.44
CA ILE A 350 -34.04 11.10 15.03
C ILE A 350 -34.82 10.80 13.72
N PRO A 351 -36.06 10.31 13.82
CA PRO A 351 -37.09 10.78 12.89
C PRO A 351 -38.42 11.16 13.56
N VAL A 352 -38.44 11.40 14.87
CA VAL A 352 -39.70 11.70 15.60
C VAL A 352 -39.91 13.20 15.82
N LEU A 353 -38.87 14.01 16.08
CA LEU A 353 -39.06 15.45 16.39
C LEU A 353 -39.34 16.33 15.16
N VAL A 354 -38.74 16.04 14.00
CA VAL A 354 -39.02 16.79 12.76
C VAL A 354 -40.42 16.44 12.23
N TYR A 355 -40.87 15.19 12.40
CA TYR A 355 -42.22 14.77 12.05
C TYR A 355 -43.27 15.35 13.02
N ILE A 356 -43.00 15.39 14.33
CA ILE A 356 -43.88 16.04 15.32
C ILE A 356 -43.96 17.55 15.10
N ALA A 357 -42.83 18.23 14.81
CA ALA A 357 -42.84 19.66 14.52
C ALA A 357 -43.59 19.99 13.22
N GLY A 358 -43.46 19.15 12.19
CA GLY A 358 -44.21 19.27 10.92
C GLY A 358 -45.71 19.00 11.07
N VAL A 359 -46.10 18.00 11.86
CA VAL A 359 -47.52 17.66 12.12
C VAL A 359 -48.16 18.69 13.04
N ALA A 360 -47.47 19.17 14.08
CA ALA A 360 -47.98 20.21 14.98
C ALA A 360 -48.17 21.56 14.27
N SER A 361 -47.24 21.93 13.37
CA SER A 361 -47.39 23.15 12.55
C SER A 361 -48.50 23.01 11.50
N GLY A 362 -48.67 21.82 10.89
CA GLY A 362 -49.80 21.53 10.00
C GLY A 362 -51.17 21.61 10.70
N ILE A 363 -51.29 21.08 11.92
CA ILE A 363 -52.51 21.17 12.72
C ILE A 363 -52.80 22.61 13.15
N MET A 364 -51.77 23.38 13.56
CA MET A 364 -51.94 24.80 13.91
C MET A 364 -52.39 25.66 12.73
N ILE A 365 -51.88 25.40 11.51
CA ILE A 365 -52.30 26.09 10.29
C ILE A 365 -53.75 25.73 9.94
N LEU A 366 -54.16 24.47 10.10
CA LEU A 366 -55.55 24.04 9.86
C LEU A 366 -56.52 24.62 10.90
N VAL A 367 -56.14 24.68 12.17
CA VAL A 367 -56.97 25.28 13.24
C VAL A 367 -57.06 26.80 13.04
N ALA A 368 -55.96 27.48 12.74
CA ALA A 368 -55.97 28.91 12.44
C ALA A 368 -56.79 29.22 11.18
N GLY A 369 -56.67 28.41 10.13
CA GLY A 369 -57.47 28.52 8.92
C GLY A 369 -58.96 28.32 9.17
N ALA A 370 -59.33 27.33 9.99
CA ALA A 370 -60.72 27.08 10.38
C ALA A 370 -61.29 28.22 11.25
N LEU A 371 -60.48 28.80 12.15
CA LEU A 371 -60.89 29.93 12.99
C LEU A 371 -61.10 31.21 12.16
N VAL A 372 -60.21 31.50 11.21
CA VAL A 372 -60.34 32.65 10.29
C VAL A 372 -61.53 32.47 9.34
N TYR A 373 -61.79 31.24 8.89
CA TYR A 373 -62.97 30.93 8.08
C TYR A 373 -64.28 31.08 8.87
N SER A 374 -64.29 30.67 10.14
CA SER A 374 -65.43 30.88 11.04
C SER A 374 -65.70 32.36 11.29
N LEU A 375 -64.66 33.14 11.57
CA LEU A 375 -64.75 34.58 11.86
C LEU A 375 -65.05 35.47 10.64
N SER A 376 -64.98 34.93 9.42
CA SER A 376 -65.33 35.65 8.18
C SER A 376 -66.73 35.31 7.65
N ARG A 377 -67.44 34.38 8.33
CA ARG A 377 -68.82 33.98 8.01
C ARG A 377 -69.88 34.55 8.95
N ASP A 378 -69.45 35.00 10.13
CA ASP A 378 -70.20 35.94 10.99
C ASP A 378 -69.87 37.37 10.56
#